data_AF-E1QUI2-F1
#
_entry.id   AF-E1QUI2-F1
#
_cell.length_a   1.000
_cell.length_b   1.000
_cell.length_c   1.000
_cell.angle_alpha   90.00
_cell.angle_beta   90.00
_cell.angle_gamma   90.00
#
_symmetry.space_group_name_H-M   'P 1'
#
loop_
_entity.id
_entity.type
_entity.pdbx_description
1 polymer ?
#
loop_
_entity_poly.entity_id
_entity_poly.type
_entity_poly.pdbx_seq_one_letter_code
_entity_poly.pdbx_strand_id
1 'polypeptide(L)'
;MMEHSSSNYVNDIEMIIHDYNDKTLDIQELHNLLSALRQLITNNWDYIKNIYARDSVRNSKLGSLMYPTDIHLKVGIASDSNTLINNDKAIPLLSGFFISDATLIRDKNKVTALAINTPDPSLATSFIFTLLSYSGKNYVKDYISVILIEGKNKKSVSFKHIISDNAKFLEKFSIYLVTKDDIYQLIDINHNLITSELKDWLKWTLNNWDNPHYYIILRKQLKFVKYSINGLLTRDSIFTWYLGDGVRGHFNRGAFDIGLSFITDPLIFKFMNRFLCTLYNCDSKFFGGHGARNSEHYIVCPVKAEVIKDIVEWAGKWPKYGLTQRVLDLLEAIKYGKLCEGYRKWPTIDIDGFELIIRKHNMGNRWYLTKSAASKEYLDAIAALLKQKFEINANIRENKWGYELYVSIEDTRRILRMLGVYERFYGEPRRLPSVDDVIGVLRRYGIRRWHVHEARARNGNGYEYTEACVLISLGDSGEAMRLRDELVGLGVRVRKVVWGTVIVCRTEDRLLLTKALSTMGLGGVDST
;
A
#
# COMPACT_ATOMS: atom_id res chain seq x y z
N MET A 1 -40.60 -11.71 -15.92
CA MET A 1 -39.91 -10.92 -16.97
C MET A 1 -38.89 -10.00 -16.32
N MET A 2 -37.61 -10.36 -16.38
CA MET A 2 -36.45 -9.46 -16.32
C MET A 2 -35.31 -10.18 -17.07
N GLU A 3 -35.45 -10.29 -18.39
CA GLU A 3 -34.38 -10.65 -19.33
C GLU A 3 -33.69 -9.37 -19.86
N HIS A 4 -33.34 -8.47 -18.95
CA HIS A 4 -32.50 -7.32 -19.25
C HIS A 4 -31.23 -7.45 -18.40
N SER A 5 -30.15 -7.96 -18.99
CA SER A 5 -28.75 -7.57 -18.63
C SER A 5 -27.67 -8.43 -19.28
N SER A 6 -27.96 -9.55 -19.92
CA SER A 6 -26.93 -10.45 -20.46
C SER A 6 -26.22 -9.91 -21.71
N SER A 7 -26.93 -9.31 -22.68
CA SER A 7 -26.29 -8.86 -23.94
C SER A 7 -25.39 -7.63 -23.80
N ASN A 8 -25.59 -6.79 -22.78
CA ASN A 8 -24.90 -5.50 -22.72
C ASN A 8 -23.41 -5.66 -22.37
N TYR A 9 -23.03 -6.57 -21.47
CA TYR A 9 -21.63 -6.69 -21.05
C TYR A 9 -20.71 -7.30 -22.12
N VAL A 10 -21.25 -8.20 -22.95
CA VAL A 10 -20.53 -8.76 -24.11
C VAL A 10 -20.33 -7.65 -25.13
N ASN A 11 -21.39 -6.90 -25.44
CA ASN A 11 -21.31 -5.75 -26.32
C ASN A 11 -20.32 -4.70 -25.79
N ASP A 12 -20.25 -4.49 -24.47
CA ASP A 12 -19.29 -3.56 -23.86
C ASP A 12 -17.84 -4.04 -24.05
N ILE A 13 -17.55 -5.33 -23.89
CA ILE A 13 -16.21 -5.90 -24.14
C ILE A 13 -15.88 -5.80 -25.63
N GLU A 14 -16.79 -6.18 -26.51
CA GLU A 14 -16.60 -6.11 -27.96
C GLU A 14 -16.40 -4.67 -28.43
N MET A 15 -17.14 -3.72 -27.86
CA MET A 15 -16.97 -2.29 -28.12
C MET A 15 -15.61 -1.80 -27.62
N ILE A 16 -15.15 -2.20 -26.43
CA ILE A 16 -13.79 -1.87 -25.97
C ILE A 16 -12.75 -2.46 -26.93
N ILE A 17 -12.91 -3.71 -27.37
CA ILE A 17 -11.98 -4.32 -28.33
C ILE A 17 -11.98 -3.51 -29.63
N HIS A 18 -13.15 -3.25 -30.20
CA HIS A 18 -13.30 -2.49 -31.42
C HIS A 18 -12.70 -1.07 -31.30
N ASP A 19 -12.97 -0.39 -30.19
CA ASP A 19 -12.58 1.00 -29.97
C ASP A 19 -11.09 1.16 -29.70
N TYR A 20 -10.40 0.15 -29.17
CA TYR A 20 -8.99 0.27 -28.81
C TYR A 20 -8.06 -0.54 -29.70
N ASN A 21 -8.56 -1.52 -30.44
CA ASN A 21 -7.71 -2.35 -31.29
C ASN A 21 -7.05 -1.51 -32.40
N ASP A 22 -5.75 -1.74 -32.58
CA ASP A 22 -4.83 -0.99 -33.45
C ASP A 22 -4.69 0.51 -33.14
N LYS A 23 -5.27 1.01 -32.05
CA LYS A 23 -5.05 2.40 -31.60
C LYS A 23 -3.71 2.55 -30.90
N THR A 24 -3.19 3.78 -30.94
CA THR A 24 -2.04 4.20 -30.14
C THR A 24 -2.54 4.89 -28.89
N LEU A 25 -2.06 4.45 -27.74
CA LEU A 25 -2.41 4.94 -26.41
C LEU A 25 -1.16 5.51 -25.75
N ASP A 26 -1.32 6.53 -24.92
CA ASP A 26 -0.30 6.83 -23.94
C ASP A 26 -0.28 5.80 -22.78
N ILE A 27 0.73 5.85 -21.93
CA ILE A 27 0.89 4.89 -20.82
C ILE A 27 -0.27 4.99 -19.81
N GLN A 28 -0.82 6.18 -19.58
CA GLN A 28 -1.93 6.37 -18.65
C GLN A 28 -3.26 5.86 -19.25
N GLU A 29 -3.48 6.07 -20.54
CA GLU A 29 -4.61 5.51 -21.29
C GLU A 29 -4.57 3.98 -21.26
N LEU A 30 -3.40 3.36 -21.42
CA LEU A 30 -3.22 1.93 -21.24
C LEU A 30 -3.64 1.48 -19.82
N HIS A 31 -3.18 2.18 -18.78
CA HIS A 31 -3.57 1.87 -17.40
C HIS A 31 -5.10 1.91 -17.23
N ASN A 32 -5.75 2.94 -17.77
CA ASN A 32 -7.19 3.14 -17.69
C ASN A 32 -7.96 2.02 -18.42
N LEU A 33 -7.52 1.67 -19.64
CA LEU A 33 -8.08 0.58 -20.42
C LEU A 33 -8.03 -0.76 -19.66
N LEU A 34 -6.85 -1.14 -19.17
CA LEU A 34 -6.66 -2.39 -18.43
C LEU A 34 -7.47 -2.41 -17.13
N SER A 35 -7.57 -1.27 -16.44
CA SER A 35 -8.38 -1.13 -15.22
C SER A 35 -9.87 -1.30 -15.50
N ALA A 36 -10.37 -0.66 -16.56
CA ALA A 36 -11.76 -0.78 -16.99
C ALA A 36 -12.11 -2.22 -17.38
N LEU A 37 -11.28 -2.86 -18.21
CA LEU A 37 -11.43 -4.27 -18.58
C LEU A 37 -11.45 -5.18 -17.36
N ARG A 38 -10.49 -5.00 -16.43
CA ARG A 38 -10.43 -5.79 -15.19
C ARG A 38 -11.72 -5.66 -14.39
N GLN A 39 -12.24 -4.44 -14.20
CA GLN A 39 -13.47 -4.21 -13.44
C GLN A 39 -14.68 -4.82 -14.14
N LEU A 40 -14.84 -4.58 -15.44
CA LEU A 40 -15.94 -5.12 -16.24
C LEU A 40 -15.98 -6.65 -16.17
N ILE A 41 -14.82 -7.30 -16.35
CA ILE A 41 -14.71 -8.75 -16.31
C ILE A 41 -14.95 -9.31 -14.92
N THR A 42 -14.32 -8.73 -13.89
CA THR A 42 -14.44 -9.24 -12.51
C THR A 42 -15.87 -9.15 -12.00
N ASN A 43 -16.59 -8.07 -12.32
CA ASN A 43 -17.97 -7.85 -11.87
C ASN A 43 -18.98 -8.77 -12.57
N ASN A 44 -18.68 -9.24 -13.79
CA ASN A 44 -19.60 -9.99 -14.64
C ASN A 44 -19.09 -11.39 -15.02
N TRP A 45 -18.12 -11.94 -14.26
CA TRP A 45 -17.38 -13.13 -14.65
C TRP A 45 -18.27 -14.34 -14.92
N ASP A 46 -19.26 -14.60 -14.07
CA ASP A 46 -20.09 -15.81 -14.18
C ASP A 46 -20.85 -15.89 -15.50
N TYR A 47 -21.13 -14.73 -16.11
CA TYR A 47 -21.71 -14.63 -17.44
C TYR A 47 -20.65 -14.72 -18.55
N ILE A 48 -19.59 -13.90 -18.45
CA ILE A 48 -18.50 -13.82 -19.43
C ILE A 48 -17.80 -15.18 -19.61
N LYS A 49 -17.68 -15.96 -18.53
CA LYS A 49 -17.05 -17.30 -18.53
C LYS A 49 -17.67 -18.23 -19.56
N ASN A 50 -18.99 -18.22 -19.72
CA ASN A 50 -19.67 -19.13 -20.63
C ASN A 50 -19.46 -18.78 -22.11
N ILE A 51 -18.97 -17.58 -22.40
CA ILE A 51 -18.84 -17.05 -23.76
C ILE A 51 -17.37 -17.03 -24.18
N TYR A 52 -16.50 -16.54 -23.31
CA TYR A 52 -15.11 -16.27 -23.64
C TYR A 52 -14.11 -17.26 -23.04
N ALA A 53 -14.51 -18.11 -22.08
CA ALA A 53 -13.57 -19.06 -21.51
C ALA A 53 -13.38 -20.24 -22.48
N ARG A 54 -12.12 -20.54 -22.79
CA ARG A 54 -11.78 -21.74 -23.55
C ARG A 54 -11.93 -22.98 -22.67
N ASP A 55 -12.30 -24.10 -23.30
CA ASP A 55 -12.43 -25.41 -22.63
C ASP A 55 -11.13 -25.90 -21.95
N SER A 56 -9.98 -25.36 -22.37
CA SER A 56 -8.68 -25.71 -21.81
C SER A 56 -8.42 -25.03 -20.44
N VAL A 57 -9.09 -25.51 -19.40
CA VAL A 57 -8.84 -25.08 -18.01
C VAL A 57 -7.56 -25.73 -17.49
N ARG A 58 -6.71 -24.95 -16.82
CA ARG A 58 -5.48 -25.47 -16.19
C ARG A 58 -5.42 -25.12 -14.71
N ASN A 59 -4.89 -26.02 -13.89
CA ASN A 59 -4.59 -25.70 -12.49
C ASN A 59 -3.25 -24.97 -12.39
N SER A 60 -3.21 -23.90 -11.60
CA SER A 60 -1.97 -23.24 -11.21
C SER A 60 -1.20 -24.12 -10.22
N LYS A 61 0.09 -23.83 -10.00
CA LYS A 61 0.89 -24.50 -8.96
C LYS A 61 0.31 -24.32 -7.55
N LEU A 62 -0.53 -23.31 -7.36
CA LEU A 62 -1.22 -23.01 -6.11
C LEU A 62 -2.64 -23.61 -6.05
N GLY A 63 -3.02 -24.44 -7.04
CA GLY A 63 -4.32 -25.10 -7.10
C GLY A 63 -5.49 -24.20 -7.51
N SER A 64 -5.22 -23.03 -8.09
CA SER A 64 -6.26 -22.15 -8.66
C SER A 64 -6.58 -22.55 -10.11
N LEU A 65 -7.84 -22.45 -10.52
CA LEU A 65 -8.25 -22.69 -11.89
C LEU A 65 -7.91 -21.48 -12.76
N MET A 66 -7.26 -21.71 -13.90
CA MET A 66 -6.92 -20.70 -14.89
C MET A 66 -7.75 -20.93 -16.15
N TYR A 67 -8.45 -19.87 -16.56
CA TYR A 67 -9.32 -19.80 -17.72
C TYR A 67 -8.69 -18.85 -18.76
N PRO A 68 -7.97 -19.40 -19.76
CA PRO A 68 -7.59 -18.63 -20.93
C PRO A 68 -8.86 -18.12 -21.62
N THR A 69 -8.85 -16.86 -22.07
CA THR A 69 -9.99 -16.27 -22.77
C THR A 69 -9.65 -15.93 -24.22
N ASP A 70 -10.69 -15.77 -25.05
CA ASP A 70 -10.58 -15.24 -26.42
C ASP A 70 -10.50 -13.71 -26.50
N ILE A 71 -10.40 -13.03 -25.36
CA ILE A 71 -10.28 -11.58 -25.30
C ILE A 71 -8.83 -11.19 -25.57
N HIS A 72 -8.62 -10.58 -26.74
CA HIS A 72 -7.32 -10.14 -27.22
C HIS A 72 -7.39 -8.69 -27.71
N LEU A 73 -6.34 -7.92 -27.42
CA LEU A 73 -6.18 -6.53 -27.86
C LEU A 73 -4.80 -6.35 -28.47
N LYS A 74 -4.72 -5.59 -29.55
CA LYS A 74 -3.46 -5.13 -30.12
C LYS A 74 -3.43 -3.62 -30.04
N VAL A 75 -2.49 -3.06 -29.31
CA VAL A 75 -2.37 -1.61 -29.11
C VAL A 75 -0.95 -1.13 -29.39
N GLY A 76 -0.83 0.09 -29.89
CA GLY A 76 0.41 0.85 -29.84
C GLY A 76 0.48 1.59 -28.52
N ILE A 77 1.65 1.64 -27.89
CA ILE A 77 1.87 2.38 -26.65
C ILE A 77 2.96 3.39 -26.89
N ALA A 78 2.62 4.67 -26.73
CA ALA A 78 3.52 5.79 -26.88
C ALA A 78 3.84 6.43 -25.52
N SER A 79 5.01 7.07 -25.44
CA SER A 79 5.43 7.86 -24.28
C SER A 79 6.06 9.16 -24.75
N ASP A 80 5.80 10.26 -24.04
CA ASP A 80 6.55 11.49 -24.23
C ASP A 80 7.98 11.27 -23.70
N SER A 81 8.97 11.57 -24.54
CA SER A 81 10.39 11.56 -24.18
C SER A 81 10.71 12.33 -22.90
N ASN A 82 9.94 13.37 -22.58
CA ASN A 82 10.13 14.16 -21.35
C ASN A 82 9.73 13.42 -20.07
N THR A 83 8.98 12.32 -20.19
CA THR A 83 8.52 11.52 -19.05
C THR A 83 9.42 10.34 -18.76
N LEU A 84 10.31 9.96 -19.69
CA LEU A 84 11.16 8.78 -19.54
C LEU A 84 12.26 8.98 -18.50
N ILE A 85 12.60 7.89 -17.80
CA ILE A 85 13.72 7.88 -16.85
C ILE A 85 15.06 7.79 -17.59
N ASN A 86 16.14 8.25 -16.95
CA ASN A 86 17.50 8.11 -17.48
C ASN A 86 17.81 6.63 -17.77
N ASN A 87 18.39 6.36 -18.95
CA ASN A 87 18.77 5.05 -19.42
C ASN A 87 19.64 4.25 -18.42
N ASP A 88 20.60 4.91 -17.75
CA ASP A 88 21.48 4.28 -16.77
C ASP A 88 20.71 3.74 -15.56
N LYS A 89 19.57 4.37 -15.23
CA LYS A 89 18.66 3.92 -14.17
C LYS A 89 17.66 2.89 -14.68
N ALA A 90 17.35 2.87 -15.98
CA ALA A 90 16.41 1.93 -16.56
C ALA A 90 16.94 0.49 -16.55
N ILE A 91 18.27 0.30 -16.69
CA ILE A 91 18.91 -1.03 -16.63
C ILE A 91 18.62 -1.76 -15.30
N PRO A 92 19.02 -1.21 -14.13
CA PRO A 92 18.78 -1.89 -12.86
C PRO A 92 17.28 -2.08 -12.57
N LEU A 93 16.42 -1.15 -12.97
CA LEU A 93 14.96 -1.26 -12.82
C LEU A 93 14.39 -2.39 -13.69
N LEU A 94 14.85 -2.55 -14.94
CA LEU A 94 14.46 -3.69 -15.77
C LEU A 94 14.97 -5.01 -15.20
N SER A 95 16.19 -5.07 -14.65
CA SER A 95 16.71 -6.27 -13.98
C SER A 95 15.74 -6.79 -12.92
N GLY A 96 15.18 -5.89 -12.10
CA GLY A 96 14.17 -6.22 -11.10
C GLY A 96 12.89 -6.84 -11.71
N PHE A 97 12.36 -6.26 -12.79
CA PHE A 97 11.21 -6.82 -13.50
C PHE A 97 11.49 -8.19 -14.14
N PHE A 98 12.66 -8.37 -14.77
CA PHE A 98 13.05 -9.63 -15.39
C PHE A 98 13.30 -10.75 -14.38
N ILE A 99 13.63 -10.41 -13.13
CA ILE A 99 13.66 -11.38 -12.03
C ILE A 99 12.24 -11.76 -11.62
N SER A 100 11.37 -10.78 -11.41
CA SER A 100 10.05 -11.02 -10.81
C SER A 100 9.06 -11.68 -11.77
N ASP A 101 8.92 -11.16 -12.99
CA ASP A 101 7.76 -11.50 -13.83
C ASP A 101 7.97 -11.38 -15.36
N ALA A 102 8.94 -10.60 -15.81
CA ALA A 102 9.22 -10.44 -17.24
C ALA A 102 10.10 -11.56 -17.79
N THR A 103 9.78 -11.97 -19.01
CA THR A 103 10.49 -13.03 -19.74
C THR A 103 10.68 -12.65 -21.20
N LEU A 104 11.73 -13.18 -21.80
CA LEU A 104 12.00 -13.06 -23.22
C LEU A 104 11.54 -14.35 -23.90
N ILE A 105 10.73 -14.20 -24.96
CA ILE A 105 10.28 -15.30 -25.80
C ILE A 105 11.32 -15.52 -26.90
N ARG A 106 11.65 -16.79 -27.13
CA ARG A 106 12.58 -17.19 -28.19
C ARG A 106 11.92 -18.17 -29.16
N ASP A 107 12.29 -18.03 -30.43
CA ASP A 107 12.11 -19.04 -31.46
C ASP A 107 13.49 -19.37 -32.06
N LYS A 108 13.83 -20.66 -32.15
CA LYS A 108 15.13 -21.16 -32.68
C LYS A 108 16.34 -20.30 -32.25
N ASN A 109 16.46 -20.05 -30.94
CA ASN A 109 17.49 -19.22 -30.28
C ASN A 109 17.41 -17.69 -30.51
N LYS A 110 16.57 -17.20 -31.41
CA LYS A 110 16.36 -15.76 -31.63
C LYS A 110 15.28 -15.23 -30.69
N VAL A 111 15.51 -14.07 -30.08
CA VAL A 111 14.48 -13.38 -29.30
C VAL A 111 13.43 -12.83 -30.26
N THR A 112 12.17 -13.19 -30.05
CA THR A 112 11.04 -12.80 -30.90
C THR A 112 10.05 -11.87 -30.21
N ALA A 113 10.01 -11.88 -28.88
CA ALA A 113 9.16 -10.96 -28.12
C ALA A 113 9.61 -10.83 -26.66
N LEU A 114 9.11 -9.79 -26.01
CA LEU A 114 9.13 -9.61 -24.56
C LEU A 114 7.74 -9.93 -24.02
N ALA A 115 7.67 -10.66 -22.92
CA ALA A 115 6.39 -10.99 -22.30
C ALA A 115 6.42 -10.71 -20.80
N ILE A 116 5.34 -10.10 -20.31
CA ILE A 116 5.05 -9.96 -18.89
C ILE A 116 3.61 -10.42 -18.67
N ASN A 117 3.39 -11.17 -17.60
CA ASN A 117 2.05 -11.52 -17.16
C ASN A 117 1.76 -10.75 -15.89
N THR A 118 0.64 -10.06 -15.80
CA THR A 118 0.34 -9.23 -14.63
C THR A 118 -1.16 -9.17 -14.32
N PRO A 119 -1.57 -9.38 -13.06
CA PRO A 119 -2.93 -9.08 -12.61
C PRO A 119 -3.15 -7.60 -12.25
N ASP A 120 -2.09 -6.79 -12.32
CA ASP A 120 -2.09 -5.37 -11.96
C ASP A 120 -1.78 -4.48 -13.17
N PRO A 121 -2.73 -3.62 -13.62
CA PRO A 121 -2.50 -2.60 -14.63
C PRO A 121 -1.30 -1.68 -14.34
N SER A 122 -1.05 -1.35 -13.07
CA SER A 122 0.05 -0.48 -12.66
C SER A 122 1.42 -1.15 -12.86
N LEU A 123 1.48 -2.47 -12.71
CA LEU A 123 2.69 -3.24 -12.98
C LEU A 123 2.97 -3.32 -14.49
N ALA A 124 1.94 -3.52 -15.32
CA ALA A 124 2.06 -3.50 -16.78
C ALA A 124 2.67 -2.18 -17.26
N THR A 125 2.08 -1.08 -16.82
CA THR A 125 2.48 0.27 -17.22
C THR A 125 3.87 0.63 -16.73
N SER A 126 4.22 0.26 -15.49
CA SER A 126 5.59 0.45 -14.97
C SER A 126 6.64 -0.32 -15.77
N PHE A 127 6.33 -1.55 -16.19
CA PHE A 127 7.23 -2.33 -17.04
C PHE A 127 7.44 -1.65 -18.39
N ILE A 128 6.34 -1.28 -19.07
CA ILE A 128 6.40 -0.63 -20.39
C ILE A 128 7.11 0.72 -20.31
N PHE A 129 6.83 1.52 -19.29
CA PHE A 129 7.51 2.78 -19.01
C PHE A 129 9.04 2.62 -18.91
N THR A 130 9.48 1.65 -18.11
CA THR A 130 10.92 1.36 -17.92
C THR A 130 11.55 0.80 -19.20
N LEU A 131 10.79 -0.01 -19.94
CA LEU A 131 11.21 -0.63 -21.20
C LEU A 131 11.41 0.42 -22.32
N LEU A 132 10.48 1.36 -22.47
CA LEU A 132 10.62 2.49 -23.39
C LEU A 132 11.85 3.33 -23.02
N SER A 133 12.03 3.62 -21.73
CA SER A 133 13.17 4.38 -21.21
C SER A 133 14.52 3.74 -21.54
N TYR A 134 14.70 2.43 -21.27
CA TYR A 134 15.94 1.71 -21.58
C TYR A 134 16.19 1.60 -23.08
N SER A 135 15.13 1.36 -23.85
CA SER A 135 15.27 1.13 -25.29
C SER A 135 15.59 2.40 -26.07
N GLY A 136 15.30 3.58 -25.49
CA GLY A 136 15.35 4.87 -26.16
C GLY A 136 14.28 5.02 -27.26
N LYS A 137 13.21 4.22 -27.18
CA LYS A 137 12.05 4.34 -28.07
C LYS A 137 10.93 5.05 -27.34
N ASN A 138 10.16 5.83 -28.10
CA ASN A 138 8.95 6.47 -27.62
C ASN A 138 7.68 5.68 -27.97
N TYR A 139 7.83 4.49 -28.56
CA TYR A 139 6.72 3.68 -29.06
C TYR A 139 7.05 2.18 -29.06
N VAL A 140 6.08 1.36 -28.65
CA VAL A 140 6.08 -0.11 -28.80
C VAL A 140 4.70 -0.64 -29.18
N LYS A 141 4.67 -1.81 -29.82
CA LYS A 141 3.43 -2.57 -30.05
C LYS A 141 3.25 -3.62 -28.97
N ASP A 142 2.06 -3.71 -28.40
CA ASP A 142 1.72 -4.67 -27.37
C ASP A 142 0.48 -5.48 -27.74
N TYR A 143 0.60 -6.79 -27.61
CA TYR A 143 -0.47 -7.75 -27.81
C TYR A 143 -0.89 -8.29 -26.44
N ILE A 144 -2.09 -7.90 -26.01
CA ILE A 144 -2.60 -8.13 -24.67
C ILE A 144 -3.64 -9.25 -24.74
N SER A 145 -3.39 -10.33 -24.00
CA SER A 145 -4.34 -11.44 -23.84
C SER A 145 -4.87 -11.49 -22.41
N VAL A 146 -6.17 -11.74 -22.25
CA VAL A 146 -6.77 -11.84 -20.92
C VAL A 146 -6.84 -13.29 -20.43
N ILE A 147 -6.45 -13.51 -19.18
CA ILE A 147 -6.51 -14.81 -18.49
C ILE A 147 -7.22 -14.60 -17.15
N LEU A 148 -8.21 -15.41 -16.85
CA LEU A 148 -8.90 -15.38 -15.57
C LEU A 148 -8.40 -16.47 -14.63
N ILE A 149 -8.30 -16.12 -13.35
CA ILE A 149 -7.82 -16.99 -12.28
C ILE A 149 -8.89 -17.06 -11.20
N GLU A 150 -9.41 -18.26 -10.96
CA GLU A 150 -10.41 -18.57 -9.94
C GLU A 150 -9.74 -19.37 -8.82
N GLY A 151 -9.47 -18.71 -7.70
CA GLY A 151 -8.95 -19.35 -6.48
C GLY A 151 -10.05 -19.56 -5.44
N LYS A 152 -9.75 -20.37 -4.40
CA LYS A 152 -10.71 -20.77 -3.35
C LYS A 152 -11.55 -19.63 -2.76
N ASN A 153 -11.01 -18.42 -2.66
CA ASN A 153 -11.67 -17.27 -2.04
C ASN A 153 -11.66 -15.99 -2.90
N LYS A 154 -11.09 -15.99 -4.12
CA LYS A 154 -10.93 -14.77 -4.95
C LYS A 154 -10.89 -15.07 -6.45
N LYS A 155 -11.57 -14.23 -7.23
CA LYS A 155 -11.45 -14.12 -8.69
C LYS A 155 -10.40 -13.05 -9.01
N SER A 156 -9.57 -13.27 -10.03
CA SER A 156 -8.58 -12.30 -10.51
C SER A 156 -8.50 -12.34 -12.03
N VAL A 157 -8.33 -11.17 -12.65
CA VAL A 157 -8.03 -11.03 -14.07
C VAL A 157 -6.53 -10.77 -14.20
N SER A 158 -5.88 -11.48 -15.11
CA SER A 158 -4.47 -11.35 -15.46
C SER A 158 -4.34 -10.98 -16.93
N PHE A 159 -3.41 -10.09 -17.23
CA PHE A 159 -3.10 -9.62 -18.56
C PHE A 159 -1.74 -10.15 -18.96
N LYS A 160 -1.70 -10.92 -20.04
CA LYS A 160 -0.46 -11.34 -20.67
C LYS A 160 -0.14 -10.36 -21.80
N HIS A 161 0.90 -9.58 -21.59
CA HIS A 161 1.45 -8.65 -22.57
C HIS A 161 2.51 -9.36 -23.41
N ILE A 162 2.49 -9.15 -24.72
CA ILE A 162 3.49 -9.67 -25.66
C ILE A 162 3.91 -8.51 -26.54
N ILE A 163 5.10 -7.97 -26.25
CA ILE A 163 5.70 -6.89 -27.01
C ILE A 163 6.58 -7.51 -28.09
N SER A 164 6.12 -7.42 -29.34
CA SER A 164 6.84 -7.90 -30.52
C SER A 164 7.39 -6.71 -31.28
N ASP A 165 8.68 -6.76 -31.61
CA ASP A 165 9.41 -5.68 -32.28
C ASP A 165 10.55 -6.28 -33.13
N ASN A 166 11.30 -5.43 -33.83
CA ASN A 166 12.42 -5.86 -34.65
C ASN A 166 13.56 -6.50 -33.82
N ALA A 167 14.34 -7.36 -34.47
CA ALA A 167 15.38 -8.15 -33.82
C ALA A 167 16.43 -7.27 -33.10
N LYS A 168 16.85 -6.16 -33.71
CA LYS A 168 17.84 -5.23 -33.13
C LYS A 168 17.35 -4.62 -31.82
N PHE A 169 16.07 -4.29 -31.71
CA PHE A 169 15.46 -3.82 -30.47
C PHE A 169 15.47 -4.92 -29.41
N LEU A 170 15.02 -6.12 -29.78
CA LEU A 170 14.91 -7.25 -28.86
C LEU A 170 16.29 -7.75 -28.37
N GLU A 171 17.32 -7.65 -29.20
CA GLU A 171 18.70 -8.02 -28.86
C GLU A 171 19.30 -7.15 -27.74
N LYS A 172 18.84 -5.90 -27.56
CA LYS A 172 19.24 -5.05 -26.42
C LYS A 172 18.93 -5.66 -25.06
N PHE A 173 17.96 -6.58 -25.02
CA PHE A 173 17.52 -7.24 -23.80
C PHE A 173 18.20 -8.61 -23.60
N SER A 174 19.17 -8.97 -24.44
CA SER A 174 19.93 -10.22 -24.33
C SER A 174 20.69 -10.35 -23.00
N ILE A 175 21.07 -9.22 -22.39
CA ILE A 175 21.69 -9.19 -21.06
C ILE A 175 20.78 -9.80 -19.97
N TYR A 176 19.45 -9.77 -20.15
CA TYR A 176 18.46 -10.34 -19.24
C TYR A 176 18.09 -11.80 -19.57
N LEU A 177 18.81 -12.41 -20.50
CA LEU A 177 18.65 -13.83 -20.82
C LEU A 177 19.60 -14.66 -19.98
N VAL A 178 19.13 -15.85 -19.63
CA VAL A 178 19.95 -16.90 -19.03
C VAL A 178 19.98 -18.10 -19.97
N THR A 179 21.17 -18.62 -20.20
CA THR A 179 21.51 -19.74 -21.08
C THR A 179 22.37 -20.76 -20.34
N LYS A 180 22.58 -21.95 -20.92
CA LYS A 180 23.53 -22.92 -20.35
C LYS A 180 24.96 -22.35 -20.30
N ASP A 181 25.36 -21.58 -21.31
CA ASP A 181 26.68 -20.95 -21.39
C ASP A 181 26.91 -19.96 -20.25
N ASP A 182 25.88 -19.23 -19.84
CA ASP A 182 25.96 -18.36 -18.66
C ASP A 182 26.26 -19.16 -17.39
N ILE A 183 25.71 -20.38 -17.25
CA ILE A 183 25.97 -21.24 -16.10
C ILE A 183 27.43 -21.70 -16.11
N TYR A 184 27.93 -22.15 -17.27
CA TYR A 184 29.34 -22.54 -17.42
C TYR A 184 30.28 -21.38 -17.06
N GLN A 185 30.02 -20.19 -17.62
CA GLN A 185 30.81 -19.00 -17.29
C GLN A 185 30.81 -18.71 -15.78
N LEU A 186 29.66 -18.79 -15.11
CA LEU A 186 29.57 -18.57 -13.67
C LEU A 186 30.31 -19.62 -12.84
N ILE A 187 30.41 -20.87 -13.31
CA ILE A 187 31.18 -21.93 -12.63
C ILE A 187 32.69 -21.62 -12.67
N ASP A 188 33.17 -21.10 -13.80
CA ASP A 188 34.59 -20.90 -14.06
C ASP A 188 35.11 -19.53 -13.60
N ILE A 189 34.23 -18.54 -13.41
CA ILE A 189 34.59 -17.22 -12.89
C ILE A 189 35.14 -17.33 -11.45
N ASN A 190 36.18 -16.53 -11.18
CA ASN A 190 36.70 -16.31 -9.84
C ASN A 190 36.16 -14.99 -9.27
N HIS A 191 35.00 -15.07 -8.61
CA HIS A 191 34.34 -13.93 -7.97
C HIS A 191 34.10 -14.28 -6.49
N ASN A 192 34.33 -13.34 -5.57
CA ASN A 192 34.21 -13.57 -4.13
C ASN A 192 32.82 -14.06 -3.67
N LEU A 193 31.76 -13.68 -4.40
CA LEU A 193 30.40 -14.16 -4.16
C LEU A 193 30.13 -15.59 -4.67
N ILE A 194 30.96 -16.14 -5.57
CA ILE A 194 30.85 -17.52 -6.06
C ILE A 194 31.62 -18.45 -5.09
N THR A 195 30.92 -19.04 -4.12
CA THR A 195 31.51 -20.04 -3.22
C THR A 195 31.50 -21.44 -3.83
N SER A 196 32.26 -22.38 -3.26
CA SER A 196 32.26 -23.78 -3.71
C SER A 196 30.85 -24.39 -3.69
N GLU A 197 30.05 -24.11 -2.66
CA GLU A 197 28.68 -24.62 -2.58
C GLU A 197 27.78 -24.01 -3.66
N LEU A 198 27.97 -22.74 -4.03
CA LEU A 198 27.25 -22.14 -5.14
C LEU A 198 27.68 -22.74 -6.49
N LYS A 199 28.98 -23.05 -6.67
CA LYS A 199 29.46 -23.75 -7.87
C LYS A 199 28.81 -25.12 -8.01
N ASP A 200 28.64 -25.85 -6.91
CA ASP A 200 27.96 -27.14 -6.92
C ASP A 200 26.47 -27.00 -7.27
N TRP A 201 25.80 -25.96 -6.76
CA TRP A 201 24.43 -25.64 -7.16
C TRP A 201 24.32 -25.25 -8.65
N LEU A 202 25.29 -24.51 -9.19
CA LEU A 202 25.34 -24.16 -10.61
C LEU A 202 25.52 -25.40 -11.50
N LYS A 203 26.42 -26.33 -11.14
CA LYS A 203 26.57 -27.62 -11.81
C LYS A 203 25.29 -28.45 -11.76
N TRP A 204 24.63 -28.48 -10.61
CA TRP A 204 23.34 -29.15 -10.46
C TRP A 204 22.25 -28.50 -11.33
N THR A 205 22.23 -27.17 -11.41
CA THR A 205 21.29 -26.41 -12.25
C THR A 205 21.49 -26.71 -13.72
N LEU A 206 22.76 -26.82 -14.17
CA LEU A 206 23.10 -27.20 -15.55
C LEU A 206 22.55 -28.60 -15.90
N ASN A 207 22.72 -29.57 -15.01
CA ASN A 207 22.21 -30.94 -15.20
C ASN A 207 20.67 -31.00 -15.24
N ASN A 208 20.00 -30.04 -14.62
CA ASN A 208 18.53 -29.98 -14.53
C ASN A 208 17.90 -28.89 -15.40
N TRP A 209 18.66 -28.26 -16.30
CA TRP A 209 18.22 -27.10 -17.07
C TRP A 209 16.93 -27.34 -17.87
N ASP A 210 16.82 -28.52 -18.48
CA ASP A 210 15.70 -28.91 -19.33
C ASP A 210 14.60 -29.66 -18.56
N ASN A 211 14.68 -29.73 -17.22
CA ASN A 211 13.70 -30.43 -16.41
C ASN A 211 12.38 -29.63 -16.32
N PRO A 212 11.24 -30.17 -16.84
CA PRO A 212 9.97 -29.45 -16.90
C PRO A 212 9.38 -29.10 -15.52
N HIS A 213 9.75 -29.81 -14.46
CA HIS A 213 9.25 -29.55 -13.11
C HIS A 213 9.91 -28.31 -12.48
N TYR A 214 11.19 -28.08 -12.76
CA TYR A 214 12.00 -27.08 -12.07
C TYR A 214 12.40 -25.87 -12.92
N TYR A 215 12.35 -25.95 -14.26
CA TYR A 215 13.00 -24.97 -15.14
C TYR A 215 12.63 -23.50 -14.86
N ILE A 216 11.36 -23.18 -14.56
CA ILE A 216 10.94 -21.80 -14.26
C ILE A 216 11.62 -21.29 -12.98
N ILE A 217 11.64 -22.12 -11.94
CA ILE A 217 12.19 -21.78 -10.62
C ILE A 217 13.72 -21.63 -10.75
N LEU A 218 14.37 -22.58 -11.42
CA LEU A 218 15.82 -22.55 -11.66
C LEU A 218 16.24 -21.30 -12.44
N ARG A 219 15.50 -20.93 -13.49
CA ARG A 219 15.82 -19.73 -14.29
C ARG A 219 15.66 -18.44 -13.49
N LYS A 220 14.65 -18.32 -12.63
CA LYS A 220 14.49 -17.13 -11.76
C LYS A 220 15.64 -17.02 -10.75
N GLN A 221 16.00 -18.13 -10.11
CA GLN A 221 17.12 -18.18 -9.16
C GLN A 221 18.46 -17.88 -9.84
N LEU A 222 18.72 -18.47 -11.02
CA LEU A 222 19.92 -18.20 -11.80
C LEU A 222 20.00 -16.76 -12.29
N LYS A 223 18.89 -16.15 -12.74
CA LYS A 223 18.83 -14.73 -13.09
C LYS A 223 19.30 -13.86 -11.92
N PHE A 224 18.81 -14.15 -10.71
CA PHE A 224 19.28 -13.43 -9.53
C PHE A 224 20.79 -13.54 -9.35
N VAL A 225 21.36 -14.75 -9.41
CA VAL A 225 22.81 -14.99 -9.27
C VAL A 225 23.59 -14.25 -10.36
N LYS A 226 23.23 -14.44 -11.63
CA LYS A 226 23.88 -13.79 -12.77
C LYS A 226 23.84 -12.27 -12.65
N TYR A 227 22.67 -11.70 -12.36
CA TYR A 227 22.50 -10.25 -12.31
C TYR A 227 23.23 -9.63 -11.12
N SER A 228 23.31 -10.35 -9.99
CA SER A 228 24.09 -9.93 -8.82
C SER A 228 25.59 -9.84 -9.16
N ILE A 229 26.13 -10.87 -9.82
CA ILE A 229 27.57 -10.97 -10.15
C ILE A 229 27.95 -9.97 -11.24
N ASN A 230 27.05 -9.73 -12.20
CA ASN A 230 27.30 -8.81 -13.31
C ASN A 230 26.96 -7.35 -12.98
N GLY A 231 26.65 -7.01 -11.72
CA GLY A 231 26.34 -5.64 -11.30
C GLY A 231 25.02 -5.07 -11.85
N LEU A 232 24.13 -5.93 -12.34
CA LEU A 232 22.82 -5.54 -12.87
C LEU A 232 21.77 -5.31 -11.76
N LEU A 233 22.00 -5.84 -10.56
CA LEU A 233 21.18 -5.56 -9.38
C LEU A 233 21.84 -4.51 -8.50
N THR A 234 21.10 -3.43 -8.26
CA THR A 234 21.48 -2.34 -7.36
C THR A 234 20.33 -2.04 -6.39
N ARG A 235 20.48 -1.03 -5.52
CA ARG A 235 19.39 -0.54 -4.67
C ARG A 235 18.15 -0.14 -5.49
N ASP A 236 18.35 0.41 -6.69
CA ASP A 236 17.26 0.82 -7.59
C ASP A 236 16.43 -0.38 -8.07
N SER A 237 17.07 -1.51 -8.34
CA SER A 237 16.39 -2.74 -8.77
C SER A 237 15.36 -3.24 -7.76
N ILE A 238 15.54 -2.92 -6.48
CA ILE A 238 14.65 -3.39 -5.40
C ILE A 238 13.24 -2.82 -5.56
N PHE A 239 13.11 -1.58 -6.06
CA PHE A 239 11.80 -0.97 -6.28
C PHE A 239 10.94 -1.78 -7.28
N THR A 240 11.48 -2.12 -8.44
CA THR A 240 10.73 -2.89 -9.46
C THR A 240 10.60 -4.36 -9.12
N TRP A 241 11.58 -4.93 -8.42
CA TRP A 241 11.48 -6.25 -7.83
C TRP A 241 10.33 -6.33 -6.80
N TYR A 242 10.10 -5.23 -6.07
CA TYR A 242 8.99 -5.06 -5.11
C TYR A 242 7.63 -4.82 -5.78
N LEU A 243 7.59 -4.06 -6.88
CA LEU A 243 6.38 -3.87 -7.69
C LEU A 243 5.87 -5.21 -8.25
N GLY A 244 6.79 -6.03 -8.77
CA GLY A 244 6.45 -7.37 -9.28
C GLY A 244 6.26 -8.42 -8.18
N ASP A 245 6.29 -9.70 -8.56
CA ASP A 245 6.20 -10.83 -7.62
C ASP A 245 7.56 -11.29 -7.08
N GLY A 246 8.51 -10.38 -7.01
CA GLY A 246 9.79 -10.65 -6.39
C GLY A 246 9.71 -10.61 -4.87
N VAL A 247 8.95 -9.63 -4.38
CA VAL A 247 8.93 -9.28 -2.97
C VAL A 247 7.52 -8.86 -2.52
N ARG A 248 6.93 -9.62 -1.59
CA ARG A 248 5.60 -9.39 -1.02
C ARG A 248 5.64 -8.48 0.20
N GLY A 249 4.81 -7.42 0.16
CA GLY A 249 4.55 -6.58 1.33
C GLY A 249 3.52 -7.21 2.28
N HIS A 250 3.81 -7.16 3.58
CA HIS A 250 2.95 -7.58 4.67
C HIS A 250 2.65 -6.35 5.54
N PHE A 251 1.63 -5.58 5.15
CA PHE A 251 1.24 -4.33 5.83
C PHE A 251 0.12 -4.52 6.85
N ASN A 252 -0.52 -5.69 6.82
CA ASN A 252 -1.66 -5.98 7.67
C ASN A 252 -1.18 -6.20 9.10
N ARG A 253 -1.76 -5.43 10.04
CA ARG A 253 -1.61 -5.53 11.51
C ARG A 253 -0.53 -4.65 12.17
N GLY A 254 0.02 -3.65 11.48
CA GLY A 254 0.94 -2.68 12.11
C GLY A 254 2.40 -3.09 12.12
N ALA A 255 2.77 -4.11 11.35
CA ALA A 255 4.14 -4.45 11.02
C ALA A 255 4.42 -4.04 9.56
N PHE A 256 5.65 -3.62 9.29
CA PHE A 256 6.17 -3.36 7.95
C PHE A 256 7.14 -4.47 7.59
N ASP A 257 6.62 -5.54 7.02
CA ASP A 257 7.45 -6.66 6.58
C ASP A 257 7.39 -6.81 5.07
N ILE A 258 8.54 -7.20 4.55
CA ILE A 258 8.82 -7.44 3.14
C ILE A 258 9.37 -8.88 3.10
N GLY A 259 8.92 -9.70 2.15
CA GLY A 259 9.36 -11.10 2.03
C GLY A 259 9.33 -11.63 0.61
N LEU A 260 9.85 -12.84 0.36
CA LEU A 260 9.88 -13.43 -0.97
C LEU A 260 8.56 -14.09 -1.35
N SER A 261 8.25 -14.10 -2.64
CA SER A 261 7.02 -14.71 -3.20
C SER A 261 7.27 -15.98 -4.02
N PHE A 262 8.43 -16.63 -3.85
CA PHE A 262 8.75 -17.89 -4.54
C PHE A 262 9.71 -18.82 -3.76
N ILE A 263 9.58 -20.13 -4.01
CA ILE A 263 10.45 -21.18 -3.47
C ILE A 263 11.90 -20.91 -3.86
N THR A 264 12.75 -20.81 -2.85
CA THR A 264 14.19 -20.63 -2.99
C THR A 264 14.92 -21.84 -2.46
N ASP A 265 15.90 -22.33 -3.22
CA ASP A 265 16.87 -23.31 -2.72
C ASP A 265 17.62 -22.71 -1.52
N PRO A 266 17.86 -23.47 -0.43
CA PRO A 266 18.57 -22.95 0.75
C PRO A 266 19.93 -22.30 0.44
N LEU A 267 20.68 -22.83 -0.52
CA LEU A 267 21.97 -22.26 -0.95
C LEU A 267 21.77 -20.91 -1.64
N ILE A 268 20.77 -20.82 -2.51
CA ILE A 268 20.42 -19.57 -3.19
C ILE A 268 19.90 -18.53 -2.19
N PHE A 269 19.10 -18.94 -1.22
CA PHE A 269 18.67 -18.06 -0.14
C PHE A 269 19.88 -17.50 0.64
N LYS A 270 20.86 -18.34 0.98
CA LYS A 270 22.10 -17.91 1.65
C LYS A 270 22.90 -16.94 0.78
N PHE A 271 22.99 -17.19 -0.53
CA PHE A 271 23.62 -16.29 -1.49
C PHE A 271 22.90 -14.94 -1.55
N MET A 272 21.58 -14.93 -1.77
CA MET A 272 20.75 -13.72 -1.80
C MET A 272 20.91 -12.90 -0.52
N ASN A 273 20.87 -13.57 0.63
CA ASN A 273 21.04 -12.95 1.93
C ASN A 273 22.40 -12.24 2.08
N ARG A 274 23.49 -12.88 1.61
CA ARG A 274 24.84 -12.30 1.63
C ARG A 274 24.94 -11.12 0.66
N PHE A 275 24.52 -11.30 -0.59
CA PHE A 275 24.54 -10.24 -1.60
C PHE A 275 23.78 -8.99 -1.13
N LEU A 276 22.54 -9.17 -0.65
CA LEU A 276 21.73 -8.06 -0.16
C LEU A 276 22.31 -7.45 1.12
N CYS A 277 22.98 -8.24 1.98
CA CYS A 277 23.71 -7.66 3.11
C CYS A 277 24.89 -6.80 2.68
N THR A 278 25.64 -7.21 1.66
CA THR A 278 26.70 -6.38 1.09
C THR A 278 26.11 -5.12 0.49
N LEU A 279 24.99 -5.22 -0.25
CA LEU A 279 24.33 -4.09 -0.92
C LEU A 279 23.84 -3.02 0.07
N TYR A 280 23.41 -3.42 1.27
CA TYR A 280 22.86 -2.54 2.30
C TYR A 280 23.74 -2.39 3.53
N ASN A 281 24.97 -2.91 3.50
CA ASN A 281 25.92 -2.88 4.59
C ASN A 281 25.35 -3.36 5.94
N CYS A 282 24.78 -4.58 6.01
CA CYS A 282 24.35 -5.18 7.27
C CYS A 282 25.39 -6.07 7.97
N ASP A 283 25.36 -6.02 9.32
CA ASP A 283 26.30 -6.72 10.20
C ASP A 283 26.19 -8.25 10.21
N SER A 284 25.06 -8.83 9.76
CA SER A 284 24.88 -10.29 9.83
C SER A 284 23.95 -10.90 8.79
N LYS A 285 22.67 -10.48 8.73
CA LYS A 285 21.65 -11.09 7.87
C LYS A 285 20.64 -10.06 7.37
N PHE A 286 20.32 -10.14 6.08
CA PHE A 286 19.31 -9.32 5.44
C PHE A 286 17.91 -9.90 5.70
N PHE A 287 17.76 -11.22 5.62
CA PHE A 287 16.54 -11.94 5.94
C PHE A 287 16.57 -12.51 7.37
N GLY A 288 15.44 -12.43 8.06
CA GLY A 288 15.17 -13.01 9.38
C GLY A 288 13.79 -13.70 9.44
N GLY A 289 13.52 -14.43 10.53
CA GLY A 289 12.24 -15.12 10.76
C GLY A 289 12.28 -16.64 10.62
N HIS A 290 11.25 -17.33 11.13
CA HIS A 290 11.02 -18.76 10.96
C HIS A 290 10.00 -18.99 9.84
N GLY A 291 10.37 -19.80 8.85
CA GLY A 291 9.46 -20.25 7.81
C GLY A 291 8.28 -21.00 8.43
N ALA A 292 7.07 -20.51 8.23
CA ALA A 292 5.88 -21.30 8.56
C ALA A 292 5.86 -22.53 7.63
N ARG A 293 5.64 -23.73 8.19
CA ARG A 293 5.54 -24.96 7.40
C ARG A 293 4.56 -24.74 6.23
N ASN A 294 5.05 -24.97 5.01
CA ASN A 294 4.33 -24.81 3.74
C ASN A 294 3.96 -23.36 3.33
N SER A 295 4.59 -22.32 3.91
CA SER A 295 4.51 -20.96 3.37
C SER A 295 5.83 -20.17 3.48
N GLU A 296 6.21 -19.60 2.34
CA GLU A 296 7.53 -19.08 1.94
C GLU A 296 7.79 -17.63 2.39
N HIS A 297 7.51 -17.27 3.64
CA HIS A 297 7.64 -15.88 4.09
C HIS A 297 8.91 -15.68 4.90
N TYR A 298 9.94 -15.09 4.29
CA TYR A 298 11.14 -14.59 4.97
C TYR A 298 10.97 -13.09 5.27
N ILE A 299 11.30 -12.66 6.49
CA ILE A 299 11.03 -11.31 7.00
C ILE A 299 12.32 -10.47 7.01
N VAL A 300 12.35 -9.31 6.37
CA VAL A 300 13.58 -8.54 6.06
C VAL A 300 14.32 -7.80 7.23
N CYS A 301 14.42 -8.23 8.51
CA CYS A 301 15.30 -7.67 9.60
C CYS A 301 15.74 -6.13 9.63
N PRO A 302 16.77 -5.60 10.35
CA PRO A 302 16.94 -4.14 10.55
C PRO A 302 17.26 -3.32 9.28
N VAL A 303 17.57 -3.99 8.17
CA VAL A 303 17.76 -3.39 6.84
C VAL A 303 16.44 -2.91 6.21
N LYS A 304 15.29 -3.33 6.76
CA LYS A 304 13.95 -2.87 6.37
C LYS A 304 13.86 -1.36 6.21
N ALA A 305 14.50 -0.56 7.07
CA ALA A 305 14.33 0.88 7.06
C ALA A 305 14.89 1.48 5.77
N GLU A 306 16.11 1.10 5.42
CA GLU A 306 16.79 1.56 4.21
C GLU A 306 16.10 1.04 2.95
N VAL A 307 15.69 -0.23 2.93
CA VAL A 307 14.95 -0.81 1.79
C VAL A 307 13.62 -0.10 1.58
N ILE A 308 12.85 0.11 2.66
CA ILE A 308 11.57 0.81 2.58
C ILE A 308 11.79 2.26 2.15
N LYS A 309 12.83 2.93 2.69
CA LYS A 309 13.19 4.29 2.30
C LYS A 309 13.49 4.39 0.80
N ASP A 310 14.24 3.45 0.25
CA ASP A 310 14.52 3.41 -1.19
C ASP A 310 13.24 3.21 -2.02
N ILE A 311 12.36 2.28 -1.58
CA ILE A 311 11.07 2.05 -2.25
C ILE A 311 10.21 3.32 -2.21
N VAL A 312 10.14 4.02 -1.07
CA VAL A 312 9.38 5.28 -0.93
C VAL A 312 9.97 6.39 -1.78
N GLU A 313 11.29 6.53 -1.76
CA GLU A 313 12.00 7.53 -2.57
C GLU A 313 11.68 7.34 -4.05
N TRP A 314 11.77 6.10 -4.53
CA TRP A 314 11.44 5.77 -5.91
C TRP A 314 9.96 5.96 -6.22
N ALA A 315 9.06 5.57 -5.31
CA ALA A 315 7.64 5.76 -5.48
C ALA A 315 7.25 7.25 -5.62
N GLY A 316 7.94 8.15 -4.90
CA GLY A 316 7.72 9.59 -5.02
C GLY A 316 8.14 10.20 -6.37
N LYS A 317 9.04 9.52 -7.10
CA LYS A 317 9.51 9.92 -8.44
C LYS A 317 8.79 9.19 -9.58
N TRP A 318 7.94 8.22 -9.24
CA TRP A 318 7.29 7.36 -10.21
C TRP A 318 5.92 7.92 -10.64
N PRO A 319 5.48 7.71 -11.90
CA PRO A 319 4.14 8.08 -12.30
C PRO A 319 3.08 7.38 -11.42
N LYS A 320 2.09 8.15 -10.94
CA LYS A 320 1.06 7.62 -10.01
C LYS A 320 0.31 6.41 -10.57
N TYR A 321 0.03 6.38 -11.87
CA TYR A 321 -0.63 5.26 -12.55
C TYR A 321 0.24 4.00 -12.64
N GLY A 322 1.55 4.11 -12.42
CA GLY A 322 2.48 2.98 -12.33
C GLY A 322 2.65 2.43 -10.90
N LEU A 323 2.12 3.12 -9.89
CA LEU A 323 2.21 2.67 -8.51
C LEU A 323 1.19 1.57 -8.24
N THR A 324 1.65 0.34 -8.03
CA THR A 324 0.79 -0.78 -7.64
C THR A 324 0.11 -0.51 -6.30
N GLN A 325 -1.03 -1.15 -6.06
CA GLN A 325 -1.75 -1.02 -4.77
C GLN A 325 -0.83 -1.36 -3.59
N ARG A 326 0.11 -2.31 -3.77
CA ARG A 326 1.12 -2.67 -2.77
C ARG A 326 1.99 -1.47 -2.36
N VAL A 327 2.43 -0.65 -3.31
CA VAL A 327 3.23 0.53 -3.02
C VAL A 327 2.38 1.62 -2.40
N LEU A 328 1.13 1.80 -2.86
CA LEU A 328 0.20 2.76 -2.25
C LEU A 328 -0.09 2.39 -0.78
N ASP A 329 -0.31 1.10 -0.50
CA ASP A 329 -0.51 0.59 0.87
C ASP A 329 0.72 0.83 1.74
N LEU A 330 1.93 0.65 1.19
CA LEU A 330 3.19 0.97 1.87
C LEU A 330 3.30 2.46 2.19
N LEU A 331 3.10 3.33 1.19
CA LEU A 331 3.16 4.78 1.35
C LEU A 331 2.15 5.28 2.39
N GLU A 332 0.93 4.75 2.34
CA GLU A 332 -0.11 5.09 3.30
C GLU A 332 0.24 4.57 4.70
N ALA A 333 0.80 3.37 4.81
CA ALA A 333 1.18 2.82 6.09
C ALA A 333 2.31 3.66 6.74
N ILE A 334 3.31 4.13 5.98
CA ILE A 334 4.46 4.90 6.48
C ILE A 334 4.07 6.28 7.00
N LYS A 335 2.99 6.89 6.49
CA LYS A 335 2.49 8.18 7.01
C LYS A 335 2.18 8.16 8.51
N TYR A 336 1.90 6.98 9.08
CA TYR A 336 1.40 6.85 10.46
C TYR A 336 2.18 5.85 11.31
N GLY A 337 3.22 5.21 10.78
CA GLY A 337 3.98 4.19 11.48
C GLY A 337 5.47 4.45 11.40
N LYS A 338 6.20 4.14 12.48
CA LYS A 338 7.66 4.16 12.42
C LYS A 338 8.17 2.98 11.62
N LEU A 339 9.15 3.24 10.77
CA LEU A 339 9.90 2.20 10.09
C LEU A 339 10.58 1.32 11.15
N CYS A 340 10.34 0.02 11.08
CA CYS A 340 11.17 -1.03 11.70
C CYS A 340 11.03 -1.32 13.20
N GLU A 341 9.81 -1.41 13.73
CA GLU A 341 9.59 -2.03 15.04
C GLU A 341 8.86 -3.37 14.97
N GLY A 342 9.55 -4.39 14.43
CA GLY A 342 9.18 -5.79 14.58
C GLY A 342 7.77 -6.20 14.10
N TYR A 343 7.46 -7.49 14.26
CA TYR A 343 6.13 -8.03 13.98
C TYR A 343 5.19 -7.61 15.12
N ARG A 344 4.77 -6.35 15.17
CA ARG A 344 3.74 -5.92 16.11
C ARG A 344 2.41 -6.47 15.59
N LYS A 345 1.78 -7.35 16.38
CA LYS A 345 0.47 -7.97 16.09
C LYS A 345 -0.66 -6.94 15.94
N TRP A 346 -0.42 -5.69 16.33
CA TRP A 346 -1.40 -4.62 16.45
C TRP A 346 -0.80 -3.28 15.97
N PRO A 347 -1.59 -2.41 15.29
CA PRO A 347 -1.16 -1.08 14.88
C PRO A 347 -0.73 -0.24 16.09
N THR A 348 0.24 0.66 15.89
CA THR A 348 0.72 1.59 16.91
C THR A 348 0.61 3.03 16.44
N ILE A 349 0.48 3.95 17.39
CA ILE A 349 0.48 5.39 17.18
C ILE A 349 1.57 5.98 18.05
N ASP A 350 2.38 6.85 17.46
CA ASP A 350 3.34 7.66 18.19
C ASP A 350 2.66 8.93 18.71
N ILE A 351 2.86 9.20 19.99
CA ILE A 351 2.43 10.41 20.68
C ILE A 351 3.66 10.98 21.37
N ASP A 352 4.32 11.94 20.73
CA ASP A 352 5.55 12.61 21.18
C ASP A 352 6.64 11.64 21.67
N GLY A 353 6.93 10.62 20.85
CA GLY A 353 7.96 9.62 21.14
C GLY A 353 7.48 8.44 21.98
N PHE A 354 6.27 8.50 22.54
CA PHE A 354 5.64 7.35 23.20
C PHE A 354 4.71 6.61 22.26
N GLU A 355 4.92 5.31 22.14
CA GLU A 355 4.11 4.49 21.25
C GLU A 355 3.01 3.78 22.00
N LEU A 356 1.77 4.00 21.58
CA LEU A 356 0.60 3.28 22.08
C LEU A 356 0.07 2.33 21.01
N ILE A 357 -0.42 1.18 21.45
CA ILE A 357 -1.00 0.14 20.61
C ILE A 357 -2.50 0.39 20.46
N ILE A 358 -3.00 0.39 19.22
CA ILE A 358 -4.43 0.35 18.95
C ILE A 358 -4.91 -1.10 18.93
N ARG A 359 -5.88 -1.41 19.79
CA ARG A 359 -6.56 -2.72 19.82
C ARG A 359 -8.03 -2.59 19.48
N LYS A 360 -8.55 -3.61 18.81
CA LYS A 360 -9.99 -3.74 18.56
C LYS A 360 -10.66 -4.25 19.83
N HIS A 361 -11.73 -3.58 20.26
CA HIS A 361 -12.57 -4.00 21.36
C HIS A 361 -13.37 -5.24 20.94
N ASN A 362 -13.56 -6.19 21.86
CA ASN A 362 -14.23 -7.48 21.55
C ASN A 362 -15.72 -7.32 21.18
N MET A 363 -16.33 -6.18 21.55
CA MET A 363 -17.70 -5.84 21.17
C MET A 363 -17.70 -4.66 20.18
N GLY A 364 -17.99 -4.97 18.90
CA GLY A 364 -18.23 -4.00 17.83
C GLY A 364 -16.99 -3.48 17.08
N ASN A 365 -17.21 -2.50 16.19
CA ASN A 365 -16.16 -1.77 15.47
C ASN A 365 -15.61 -0.61 16.31
N ARG A 366 -15.08 -0.93 17.49
CA ARG A 366 -14.55 0.06 18.43
C ARG A 366 -13.10 -0.24 18.71
N TRP A 367 -12.27 0.79 18.71
CA TRP A 367 -10.83 0.71 18.96
C TRP A 367 -10.49 1.42 20.27
N TYR A 368 -9.41 1.00 20.91
CA TYR A 368 -8.87 1.64 22.11
C TYR A 368 -7.34 1.65 22.07
N LEU A 369 -6.73 2.67 22.66
CA LEU A 369 -5.28 2.75 22.83
C LEU A 369 -4.87 2.04 24.12
N THR A 370 -3.79 1.27 24.04
CA THR A 370 -3.19 0.57 25.17
C THR A 370 -1.67 0.53 25.07
N LYS A 371 -0.96 0.46 26.20
CA LYS A 371 0.47 0.17 26.22
C LYS A 371 0.77 -0.72 27.41
N SER A 372 1.50 -1.80 27.16
CA SER A 372 2.00 -2.68 28.22
C SER A 372 3.48 -2.39 28.48
N ALA A 373 3.87 -2.34 29.74
CA ALA A 373 5.26 -2.15 30.16
C ALA A 373 5.54 -2.85 31.50
N ALA A 374 6.80 -3.25 31.72
CA ALA A 374 7.22 -3.81 33.00
C ALA A 374 7.34 -2.74 34.10
N SER A 375 7.64 -1.49 33.73
CA SER A 375 7.72 -0.35 34.64
C SER A 375 6.42 0.46 34.63
N LYS A 376 5.89 0.73 35.83
CA LYS A 376 4.75 1.63 36.01
C LYS A 376 5.12 3.09 35.72
N GLU A 377 6.33 3.52 36.09
CA GLU A 377 6.82 4.89 35.88
C GLU A 377 6.79 5.29 34.39
N TYR A 378 7.14 4.35 33.50
CA TYR A 378 7.05 4.56 32.05
C TYR A 378 5.60 4.81 31.60
N LEU A 379 4.62 4.10 32.17
CA LEU A 379 3.21 4.30 31.85
C LEU A 379 2.64 5.57 32.51
N ASP A 380 3.11 5.92 33.70
CA ASP A 380 2.75 7.17 34.37
C ASP A 380 3.21 8.39 33.56
N ALA A 381 4.40 8.32 32.94
CA ALA A 381 4.88 9.35 32.01
C ALA A 381 3.96 9.50 30.78
N ILE A 382 3.51 8.38 30.19
CA ILE A 382 2.54 8.39 29.08
C ILE A 382 1.21 8.98 29.54
N ALA A 383 0.71 8.59 30.72
CA ALA A 383 -0.55 9.09 31.26
C ALA A 383 -0.49 10.60 31.54
N ALA A 384 0.64 11.10 32.06
CA ALA A 384 0.88 12.53 32.27
C ALA A 384 0.87 13.30 30.94
N LEU A 385 1.54 12.78 29.90
CA LEU A 385 1.52 13.37 28.57
C LEU A 385 0.10 13.41 27.98
N LEU A 386 -0.65 12.31 28.08
CA LEU A 386 -2.03 12.24 27.60
C LEU A 386 -2.94 13.25 28.32
N LYS A 387 -2.74 13.42 29.64
CA LYS A 387 -3.45 14.43 30.43
C LYS A 387 -3.05 15.85 30.04
N GLN A 388 -1.77 16.12 29.85
CA GLN A 388 -1.27 17.46 29.49
C GLN A 388 -1.69 17.88 28.08
N LYS A 389 -1.52 16.99 27.10
CA LYS A 389 -1.69 17.32 25.68
C LYS A 389 -3.13 17.16 25.21
N PHE A 390 -3.84 16.18 25.75
CA PHE A 390 -5.19 15.83 25.30
C PHE A 390 -6.24 15.90 26.41
N GLU A 391 -5.91 16.29 27.65
CA GLU A 391 -6.85 16.31 28.78
C GLU A 391 -7.55 14.97 28.99
N ILE A 392 -6.82 13.87 28.76
CA ILE A 392 -7.34 12.51 28.85
C ILE A 392 -6.71 11.82 30.05
N ASN A 393 -7.55 11.27 30.92
CA ASN A 393 -7.10 10.42 32.02
C ASN A 393 -7.00 8.97 31.54
N ALA A 394 -5.78 8.49 31.34
CA ALA A 394 -5.53 7.10 31.04
C ALA A 394 -5.59 6.25 32.32
N ASN A 395 -6.15 5.05 32.22
CA ASN A 395 -6.22 4.12 33.34
C ASN A 395 -5.03 3.16 33.29
N ILE A 396 -4.27 3.03 34.37
CA ILE A 396 -3.19 2.04 34.46
C ILE A 396 -3.65 0.91 35.37
N ARG A 397 -3.52 -0.33 34.90
CA ARG A 397 -3.87 -1.54 35.64
C ARG A 397 -2.70 -2.49 35.67
N GLU A 398 -2.53 -3.20 36.78
CA GLU A 398 -1.55 -4.28 36.89
C GLU A 398 -2.13 -5.57 36.29
N ASN A 399 -1.27 -6.35 35.61
CA ASN A 399 -1.61 -7.63 35.03
C ASN A 399 -0.48 -8.65 35.28
N LYS A 400 -0.68 -9.90 34.86
CA LYS A 400 0.27 -11.02 35.08
C LYS A 400 1.67 -10.78 34.48
N TRP A 401 1.82 -9.82 33.57
CA TRP A 401 3.06 -9.55 32.82
C TRP A 401 3.60 -8.13 33.04
N GLY A 402 3.12 -7.41 34.05
CA GLY A 402 3.52 -6.04 34.38
C GLY A 402 2.32 -5.10 34.46
N TYR A 403 2.41 -3.93 33.84
CA TYR A 403 1.35 -2.92 33.85
C TYR A 403 0.81 -2.71 32.44
N GLU A 404 -0.48 -2.35 32.35
CA GLU A 404 -1.15 -1.97 31.12
C GLU A 404 -1.87 -0.64 31.30
N LEU A 405 -1.51 0.33 30.46
CA LEU A 405 -2.22 1.57 30.28
C LEU A 405 -3.37 1.33 29.31
N TYR A 406 -4.56 1.78 29.65
CA TYR A 406 -5.77 1.70 28.86
C TYR A 406 -6.37 3.11 28.72
N VAL A 407 -6.56 3.53 27.47
CA VAL A 407 -7.32 4.73 27.13
C VAL A 407 -8.73 4.30 26.72
N SER A 408 -9.75 4.99 27.23
CA SER A 408 -11.13 4.66 26.90
C SER A 408 -11.40 4.75 25.39
N ILE A 409 -12.45 4.09 24.92
CA ILE A 409 -12.82 4.14 23.49
C ILE A 409 -13.11 5.58 23.08
N GLU A 410 -13.79 6.37 23.91
CA GLU A 410 -14.13 7.77 23.59
C GLU A 410 -12.90 8.67 23.54
N ASP A 411 -12.01 8.52 24.51
CA ASP A 411 -10.74 9.25 24.57
C ASP A 411 -9.80 8.84 23.42
N THR A 412 -9.82 7.55 23.07
CA THR A 412 -9.10 7.05 21.89
C THR A 412 -9.62 7.72 20.63
N ARG A 413 -10.95 7.80 20.43
CA ARG A 413 -11.54 8.52 19.29
C ARG A 413 -11.10 9.97 19.24
N ARG A 414 -11.07 10.66 20.39
CA ARG A 414 -10.61 12.05 20.51
C ARG A 414 -9.15 12.19 20.07
N ILE A 415 -8.25 11.35 20.58
CA ILE A 415 -6.83 11.34 20.19
C ILE A 415 -6.70 11.11 18.68
N LEU A 416 -7.38 10.10 18.14
CA LEU A 416 -7.32 9.79 16.71
C LEU A 416 -7.81 10.94 15.83
N ARG A 417 -8.82 11.71 16.27
CA ARG A 417 -9.31 12.89 15.53
C ARG A 417 -8.33 14.04 15.57
N MET A 418 -7.71 14.29 16.73
CA MET A 418 -6.70 15.33 16.89
C MET A 418 -5.44 15.01 16.07
N LEU A 419 -5.10 13.72 15.95
CA LEU A 419 -4.01 13.24 15.10
C LEU A 419 -4.40 13.11 13.61
N GLY A 420 -5.67 13.32 13.25
CA GLY A 420 -6.15 13.23 11.86
C GLY A 420 -6.23 11.80 11.29
N VAL A 421 -6.19 10.77 12.15
CA VAL A 421 -6.20 9.34 11.75
C VAL A 421 -7.51 8.62 12.06
N TYR A 422 -8.52 9.34 12.53
CA TYR A 422 -9.82 8.78 12.96
C TYR A 422 -10.56 8.01 11.85
N GLU A 423 -10.58 8.56 10.63
CA GLU A 423 -11.29 8.00 9.48
C GLU A 423 -10.81 6.58 9.14
N ARG A 424 -9.51 6.31 9.31
CA ARG A 424 -8.91 4.99 9.05
C ARG A 424 -9.47 3.87 9.94
N PHE A 425 -9.81 4.19 11.19
CA PHE A 425 -10.23 3.20 12.17
C PHE A 425 -11.75 3.11 12.33
N TYR A 426 -12.45 4.22 12.09
CA TYR A 426 -13.90 4.33 12.33
C TYR A 426 -14.72 4.64 11.08
N GLY A 427 -14.09 4.92 9.93
CA GLY A 427 -14.76 5.14 8.64
C GLY A 427 -15.52 6.47 8.52
N GLU A 428 -15.30 7.41 9.45
CA GLU A 428 -15.97 8.70 9.50
C GLU A 428 -14.95 9.83 9.25
N PRO A 429 -15.08 10.64 8.19
CA PRO A 429 -14.19 11.78 7.95
C PRO A 429 -14.48 12.85 9.00
N ARG A 430 -13.58 12.98 9.99
CA ARG A 430 -13.60 14.10 10.94
C ARG A 430 -12.21 14.39 11.48
N ARG A 431 -11.61 15.49 11.02
CA ARG A 431 -10.47 16.14 11.67
C ARG A 431 -11.01 17.25 12.58
N LEU A 432 -10.56 17.33 13.82
CA LEU A 432 -10.89 18.48 14.68
C LEU A 432 -10.04 19.69 14.23
N PRO A 433 -10.62 20.90 14.13
CA PRO A 433 -9.85 22.10 13.79
C PRO A 433 -8.86 22.45 14.91
N SER A 434 -7.80 23.20 14.60
CA SER A 434 -6.85 23.66 15.61
C SER A 434 -7.46 24.76 16.48
N VAL A 435 -6.87 25.01 17.66
CA VAL A 435 -7.31 26.12 18.53
C VAL A 435 -7.15 27.45 17.79
N ASP A 436 -6.09 27.62 17.00
CA ASP A 436 -5.83 28.85 16.25
C ASP A 436 -6.85 29.08 15.12
N ASP A 437 -7.29 28.03 14.42
CA ASP A 437 -8.37 28.11 13.42
C ASP A 437 -9.66 28.63 14.06
N VAL A 438 -9.99 28.10 15.24
CA VAL A 438 -11.18 28.47 16.00
C VAL A 438 -11.05 29.91 16.53
N ILE A 439 -9.89 30.31 17.05
CA ILE A 439 -9.62 31.70 17.45
C ILE A 439 -9.78 32.65 16.25
N GLY A 440 -9.28 32.26 15.07
CA GLY A 440 -9.40 33.04 13.85
C GLY A 440 -10.84 33.32 13.44
N VAL A 441 -11.75 32.35 13.63
CA VAL A 441 -13.19 32.53 13.46
C VAL A 441 -13.76 33.42 14.58
N LEU A 442 -13.52 33.07 15.84
CA LEU A 442 -14.13 33.76 16.98
C LEU A 442 -13.77 35.25 17.07
N ARG A 443 -12.54 35.63 16.69
CA ARG A 443 -12.08 37.04 16.67
C ARG A 443 -12.86 37.94 15.72
N ARG A 444 -13.56 37.39 14.73
CA ARG A 444 -14.37 38.15 13.78
C ARG A 444 -15.71 38.63 14.36
N TYR A 445 -16.06 38.20 15.56
CA TYR A 445 -17.38 38.43 16.15
C TYR A 445 -17.30 39.18 17.49
N GLY A 446 -18.25 40.08 17.73
CA GLY A 446 -18.42 40.80 18.99
C GLY A 446 -19.03 39.92 20.08
N ILE A 447 -18.27 38.96 20.61
CA ILE A 447 -18.73 38.05 21.66
C ILE A 447 -19.00 38.84 22.95
N ARG A 448 -20.26 38.91 23.38
CA ARG A 448 -20.68 39.65 24.59
C ARG A 448 -20.40 38.88 25.87
N ARG A 449 -20.70 37.58 25.88
CA ARG A 449 -20.48 36.69 27.02
C ARG A 449 -20.41 35.24 26.57
N TRP A 450 -19.69 34.41 27.31
CA TRP A 450 -19.75 32.97 27.18
C TRP A 450 -19.65 32.30 28.54
N HIS A 451 -20.23 31.10 28.65
CA HIS A 451 -20.12 30.25 29.84
C HIS A 451 -20.39 28.79 29.47
N VAL A 452 -20.00 27.89 30.37
CA VAL A 452 -20.36 26.48 30.29
C VAL A 452 -21.61 26.28 31.15
N HIS A 453 -22.69 25.79 30.55
CA HIS A 453 -23.93 25.49 31.24
C HIS A 453 -24.19 23.98 31.24
N GLU A 454 -24.52 23.41 32.40
CA GLU A 454 -25.00 22.03 32.49
C GLU A 454 -26.50 21.98 32.27
N ALA A 455 -26.93 21.45 31.12
CA ALA A 455 -28.33 21.27 30.79
C ALA A 455 -28.76 19.83 31.05
N ARG A 456 -29.98 19.63 31.56
CA ARG A 456 -30.64 18.32 31.52
C ARG A 456 -31.13 18.06 30.10
N ALA A 457 -30.70 16.95 29.51
CA ALA A 457 -31.07 16.51 28.18
C ALA A 457 -31.76 15.14 28.24
N ARG A 458 -32.60 14.85 27.26
CA ARG A 458 -33.28 13.55 27.11
C ARG A 458 -32.96 12.97 25.74
N ASN A 459 -32.51 11.72 25.67
CA ASN A 459 -32.25 11.08 24.39
C ASN A 459 -33.54 10.55 23.74
N GLY A 460 -33.47 10.09 22.48
CA GLY A 460 -34.62 9.55 21.75
C GLY A 460 -35.27 8.30 22.37
N ASN A 461 -34.60 7.69 23.37
CA ASN A 461 -35.09 6.54 24.13
C ASN A 461 -35.66 6.94 25.50
N GLY A 462 -35.79 8.25 25.77
CA GLY A 462 -36.40 8.75 27.00
C GLY A 462 -35.48 8.81 28.22
N TYR A 463 -34.19 8.52 28.11
CA TYR A 463 -33.23 8.64 29.22
C TYR A 463 -32.81 10.09 29.44
N GLU A 464 -32.93 10.55 30.67
CA GLU A 464 -32.43 11.85 31.12
C GLU A 464 -30.94 11.75 31.49
N TYR A 465 -30.16 12.70 31.03
CA TYR A 465 -28.74 12.84 31.34
C TYR A 465 -28.37 14.32 31.45
N THR A 466 -27.33 14.63 32.22
CA THR A 466 -26.75 15.97 32.26
C THR A 466 -25.72 16.11 31.13
N GLU A 467 -25.79 17.19 30.38
CA GLU A 467 -24.87 17.51 29.28
C GLU A 467 -24.35 18.93 29.47
N ALA A 468 -23.03 19.07 29.55
CA ALA A 468 -22.39 20.38 29.60
C ALA A 468 -22.30 20.98 28.19
N CYS A 469 -22.73 22.23 28.02
CA CYS A 469 -22.68 22.96 26.77
C CYS A 469 -21.95 24.29 26.93
N VAL A 470 -21.13 24.67 25.96
CA VAL A 470 -20.63 26.04 25.84
C VAL A 470 -21.69 26.88 25.12
N LEU A 471 -22.04 28.00 25.74
CA LEU A 471 -22.95 29.01 25.21
C LEU A 471 -22.13 30.25 24.86
N ILE A 472 -22.15 30.66 23.59
CA ILE A 472 -21.46 31.87 23.10
C ILE A 472 -22.52 32.88 22.68
N SER A 473 -22.66 33.96 23.44
CA SER A 473 -23.72 34.95 23.24
C SER A 473 -23.17 36.18 22.53
N LEU A 474 -23.75 36.49 21.37
CA LEU A 474 -23.45 37.67 20.56
C LEU A 474 -24.51 38.77 20.77
N GLY A 475 -25.70 38.39 21.23
CA GLY A 475 -26.83 39.30 21.43
C GLY A 475 -27.55 39.67 20.14
N ASP A 476 -27.02 39.29 18.98
CA ASP A 476 -27.66 39.39 17.67
C ASP A 476 -27.85 37.99 17.06
N SER A 477 -29.06 37.72 16.55
CA SER A 477 -29.39 36.40 15.99
C SER A 477 -28.79 36.17 14.61
N GLY A 478 -28.58 37.21 13.82
CA GLY A 478 -27.93 37.13 12.51
C GLY A 478 -26.44 36.82 12.63
N GLU A 479 -25.74 37.50 13.55
CA GLU A 479 -24.34 37.22 13.83
C GLU A 479 -24.13 35.82 14.42
N ALA A 480 -25.02 35.38 15.32
CA ALA A 480 -24.94 34.03 15.89
C ALA A 480 -25.16 32.92 14.83
N MET A 481 -26.03 33.14 13.85
CA MET A 481 -26.19 32.22 12.71
C MET A 481 -24.94 32.17 11.82
N ARG A 482 -24.32 33.32 11.53
CA ARG A 482 -23.06 33.37 10.78
C ARG A 482 -21.93 32.66 11.53
N LEU A 483 -21.79 32.90 12.83
CA LEU A 483 -20.80 32.20 13.65
C LEU A 483 -21.05 30.68 13.65
N ARG A 484 -22.30 30.24 13.75
CA ARG A 484 -22.63 28.81 13.60
C ARG A 484 -22.09 28.27 12.28
N ASP A 485 -22.37 28.93 11.17
CA ASP A 485 -22.05 28.39 9.84
C ASP A 485 -20.52 28.34 9.62
N GLU A 486 -19.78 29.32 10.11
CA GLU A 486 -18.30 29.30 10.08
C GLU A 486 -17.72 28.20 10.97
N LEU A 487 -18.26 28.00 12.18
CA LEU A 487 -17.85 26.91 13.08
C LEU A 487 -18.16 25.54 12.46
N VAL A 488 -19.33 25.37 11.85
CA VAL A 488 -19.71 24.15 11.13
C VAL A 488 -18.79 23.92 9.92
N GLY A 489 -18.42 24.97 9.19
CA GLY A 489 -17.45 24.93 8.10
C GLY A 489 -16.06 24.46 8.53
N LEU A 490 -15.66 24.75 9.78
CA LEU A 490 -14.45 24.21 10.41
C LEU A 490 -14.60 22.78 10.96
N GLY A 491 -15.79 22.18 10.89
CA GLY A 491 -16.06 20.83 11.40
C GLY A 491 -16.49 20.78 12.88
N VAL A 492 -16.79 21.93 13.49
CA VAL A 492 -17.36 22.03 14.85
C VAL A 492 -18.86 21.72 14.80
N ARG A 493 -19.34 20.81 15.65
CA ARG A 493 -20.77 20.46 15.69
C ARG A 493 -21.56 21.40 16.60
N VAL A 494 -22.17 22.40 15.99
CA VAL A 494 -23.12 23.30 16.66
C VAL A 494 -24.47 22.60 16.84
N ARG A 495 -24.99 22.59 18.08
CA ARG A 495 -26.29 21.96 18.38
C ARG A 495 -27.44 22.80 17.86
N LYS A 496 -27.46 24.09 18.21
CA LYS A 496 -28.48 25.05 17.81
C LYS A 496 -28.03 26.48 18.09
N VAL A 497 -28.77 27.44 17.54
CA VAL A 497 -28.69 28.87 17.87
C VAL A 497 -30.02 29.29 18.49
N VAL A 498 -29.97 29.96 19.64
CA VAL A 498 -31.17 30.46 20.36
C VAL A 498 -30.91 31.88 20.83
N TRP A 499 -31.78 32.83 20.46
CA TRP A 499 -31.74 34.23 20.90
C TRP A 499 -30.33 34.85 20.85
N GLY A 500 -29.68 34.81 19.69
CA GLY A 500 -28.32 35.34 19.51
C GLY A 500 -27.22 34.59 20.26
N THR A 501 -27.45 33.32 20.63
CA THR A 501 -26.48 32.48 21.35
C THR A 501 -26.24 31.17 20.61
N VAL A 502 -24.97 30.87 20.31
CA VAL A 502 -24.51 29.60 19.72
C VAL A 502 -24.28 28.57 20.83
N ILE A 503 -24.88 27.39 20.68
CA ILE A 503 -24.82 26.32 21.70
C ILE A 503 -24.06 25.11 21.16
N VAL A 504 -23.00 24.72 21.85
CA VAL A 504 -22.16 23.56 21.51
C VAL A 504 -22.02 22.64 22.70
N CYS A 505 -22.52 21.41 22.59
CA CYS A 505 -22.59 20.47 23.72
C CYS A 505 -21.65 19.28 23.61
N ARG A 506 -21.20 18.96 22.40
CA ARG A 506 -20.31 17.82 22.20
C ARG A 506 -18.97 18.07 22.89
N THR A 507 -18.54 17.14 23.75
CA THR A 507 -17.39 17.30 24.64
C THR A 507 -16.13 17.81 23.94
N GLU A 508 -15.77 17.24 22.79
CA GLU A 508 -14.57 17.63 22.03
C GLU A 508 -14.64 19.07 21.50
N ASP A 509 -15.78 19.44 20.93
CA ASP A 509 -16.04 20.76 20.34
C ASP A 509 -16.16 21.83 21.43
N ARG A 510 -16.77 21.46 22.56
CA ARG A 510 -16.91 22.29 23.76
C ARG A 510 -15.55 22.65 24.34
N LEU A 511 -14.70 21.67 24.61
CA LEU A 511 -13.37 21.90 25.18
C LEU A 511 -12.48 22.73 24.25
N LEU A 512 -12.55 22.47 22.95
CA LEU A 512 -11.86 23.26 21.93
C LEU A 512 -12.28 24.74 21.97
N LEU A 513 -13.59 25.00 22.01
CA LEU A 513 -14.15 26.34 22.08
C LEU A 513 -13.83 27.04 23.41
N THR A 514 -13.96 26.34 24.54
CA THR A 514 -13.58 26.88 25.86
C THR A 514 -12.12 27.30 25.86
N LYS A 515 -11.21 26.46 25.35
CA LYS A 515 -9.78 26.80 25.27
C LYS A 515 -9.52 28.01 24.37
N ALA A 516 -10.17 28.08 23.21
CA ALA A 516 -10.05 29.22 22.29
C ALA A 516 -10.56 30.52 22.94
N LEU A 517 -11.75 30.50 23.56
CA LEU A 517 -12.38 31.64 24.23
C LEU A 517 -11.55 32.14 25.41
N SER A 518 -11.04 31.24 26.26
CA SER A 518 -10.14 31.59 27.36
C SER A 518 -8.81 32.19 26.87
N THR A 519 -8.25 31.66 25.78
CA THR A 519 -7.01 32.19 25.16
C THR A 519 -7.20 33.60 24.61
N MET A 520 -8.41 33.96 24.19
CA MET A 520 -8.76 35.32 23.74
C MET A 520 -8.90 36.32 24.90
N GLY A 521 -8.74 35.91 26.17
CA GLY A 521 -8.89 36.78 27.33
C GLY A 521 -10.35 37.15 27.65
N LEU A 522 -11.32 36.46 27.04
CA LEU A 522 -12.73 36.63 27.35
C LEU A 522 -13.03 35.82 28.62
N GLY A 523 -13.13 36.47 29.78
CA GLY A 523 -13.43 35.78 31.04
C GLY A 523 -14.79 35.05 30.99
N GLY A 524 -14.81 33.77 31.35
CA GLY A 524 -16.04 33.01 31.54
C GLY A 524 -16.74 33.44 32.84
N VAL A 525 -18.06 33.63 32.79
CA VAL A 525 -18.85 33.81 34.02
C VAL A 525 -19.29 32.43 34.48
N ASP A 526 -18.68 31.90 35.53
CA ASP A 526 -19.16 30.68 36.18
C ASP A 526 -20.51 30.99 36.84
N SER A 527 -21.58 30.39 36.32
CA SER A 527 -22.88 30.41 36.98
C SER A 527 -22.86 29.38 38.10
N THR A 528 -22.83 29.84 39.36
CA THR A 528 -23.33 29.08 40.52
C THR A 528 -24.80 28.75 40.37
#